data_AF-A0A9D1MG94-F1
#
_entry.id   AF-A0A9D1MG94-F1
#
_cell.length_a   1.000
_cell.length_b   1.000
_cell.length_c   1.000
_cell.angle_alpha   90.00
_cell.angle_beta   90.00
_cell.angle_gamma   90.00
#
_symmetry.space_group_name_H-M   'P 1'
#
loop_
_entity.id
_entity.type
_entity.pdbx_description
1 polymer ?
#
loop_
_entity_poly.entity_id
_entity_poly.type
_entity_poly.pdbx_seq_one_letter_code
_entity_poly.pdbx_strand_id
1 'polypeptide(L)' 'MNADIIIIGGGMSGLVAAIVAARGGAKTLIIEYKERVGQKILATGNGR' A
#
# COMPACT_ATOMS: atom_id res chain seq x y z
N MET A 1 9.77 10.64 11.38
CA MET A 1 8.74 10.14 10.44
C MET A 1 7.41 10.60 10.98
N ASN A 2 6.70 11.50 10.28
CA ASN A 2 5.37 11.96 10.71
C ASN A 2 4.36 11.53 9.65
N ALA A 3 3.38 10.72 10.06
CA ALA A 3 2.27 10.21 9.25
C ALA A 3 1.03 10.16 10.14
N ASP A 4 -0.10 10.60 9.61
CA ASP A 4 -1.39 10.56 10.32
C ASP A 4 -1.93 9.12 10.35
N ILE A 5 -1.61 8.33 9.32
CA ILE A 5 -2.04 6.94 9.16
C ILE A 5 -0.86 6.08 8.72
N ILE A 6 -0.66 4.96 9.43
CA ILE A 6 0.33 3.94 9.08
C ILE A 6 -0.41 2.66 8.67
N ILE A 7 -0.03 2.12 7.51
CA ILE A 7 -0.59 0.89 6.96
C ILE A 7 0.51 -0.16 6.92
N ILE A 8 0.26 -1.32 7.53
CA ILE A 8 1.19 -2.44 7.52
C ILE A 8 0.71 -3.47 6.48
N GLY A 9 1.53 -3.66 5.45
CA GLY A 9 1.25 -4.50 4.28
C GLY A 9 0.94 -3.67 3.03
N GLY A 10 1.79 -3.82 2.01
CA GLY A 10 1.67 -3.21 0.69
C GLY A 10 0.94 -4.09 -0.32
N GLY A 11 0.03 -4.95 0.12
CA GLY A 11 -0.85 -5.74 -0.76
C GLY A 11 -1.96 -4.89 -1.40
N MET A 12 -2.87 -5.53 -2.13
CA MET A 12 -3.99 -4.83 -2.80
C MET A 12 -4.86 -4.03 -1.82
N SER A 13 -5.25 -4.64 -0.70
CA SER A 13 -6.05 -3.97 0.34
C SER A 13 -5.32 -2.80 0.98
N GLY A 14 -4.04 -2.95 1.32
CA GLY A 14 -3.23 -1.88 1.92
C GLY A 14 -3.02 -0.70 0.98
N LEU A 15 -2.80 -0.97 -0.30
CA LEU A 15 -2.68 0.07 -1.33
C LEU A 15 -4.00 0.83 -1.52
N VAL A 16 -5.14 0.13 -1.57
CA VAL A 16 -6.46 0.77 -1.66
C VAL A 16 -6.75 1.62 -0.43
N ALA A 17 -6.45 1.11 0.77
CA ALA A 17 -6.59 1.87 2.02
C ALA A 17 -5.73 3.14 2.02
N ALA A 18 -4.49 3.04 1.53
CA ALA A 18 -3.59 4.19 1.43
C ALA A 18 -4.11 5.25 0.45
N ILE A 19 -4.66 4.83 -0.68
CA ILE A 19 -5.27 5.75 -1.67
C ILE A 19 -6.47 6.47 -1.05
N VAL A 20 -7.35 5.75 -0.35
CA VAL A 20 -8.53 6.36 0.30
C VAL A 20 -8.11 7.35 1.38
N ALA A 21 -7.15 6.96 2.24
CA ALA A 21 -6.61 7.83 3.28
C ALA A 21 -5.95 9.10 2.71
N ALA A 22 -5.10 8.95 1.69
CA ALA A 22 -4.45 10.08 1.01
C ALA A 22 -5.48 11.01 0.33
N ARG A 23 -6.53 10.45 -0.28
CA ARG A 23 -7.64 11.24 -0.86
C ARG A 23 -8.44 12.00 0.21
N GLY A 24 -8.48 11.49 1.43
CA GLY A 24 -9.02 12.20 2.60
C GLY A 24 -8.10 13.27 3.17
N GLY A 25 -6.91 13.49 2.58
CA GLY A 25 -5.93 14.49 3.03
C GLY A 25 -4.97 14.01 4.11
N ALA A 26 -5.03 12.73 4.50
CA ALA A 26 -4.12 12.19 5.51
C ALA A 26 -2.73 11.93 4.91
N LYS A 27 -1.69 12.24 5.68
CA LYS A 27 -0.32 11.84 5.37
C LYS A 27 -0.13 10.37 5.71
N THR A 28 -0.17 9.52 4.69
CA THR A 28 -0.06 8.06 4.83
C THR A 28 1.35 7.52 4.67
N LEU A 29 1.70 6.52 5.49
CA LEU A 29 2.92 5.72 5.36
C LEU A 29 2.55 4.24 5.22
N ILE A 30 3.09 3.56 4.21
CA ILE A 30 2.96 2.10 4.04
C ILE A 30 4.28 1.45 4.44
N ILE A 31 4.20 0.38 5.23
CA ILE A 31 5.33 -0.47 5.58
C ILE A 31 5.08 -1.85 4.98
N GLU A 32 6.02 -2.34 4.17
CA GLU A 32 5.98 -3.65 3.53
C GLU A 32 7.30 -4.36 3.78
N TYR A 33 7.24 -5.66 4.07
CA TYR A 33 8.43 -6.47 4.34
C TYR A 33 9.09 -6.97 3.05
N LYS A 34 8.31 -7.08 1.96
CA LYS A 34 8.81 -7.37 0.62
C LYS A 34 9.52 -6.16 0.03
N GLU A 35 10.43 -6.43 -0.90
CA GLU A 35 11.17 -5.41 -1.64
C GLU A 35 10.24 -4.46 -2.44
N ARG A 36 9.07 -4.95 -2.85
CA ARG A 36 8.10 -4.17 -3.62
C ARG A 36 6.67 -4.41 -3.14
N VAL A 37 5.91 -3.32 -3.01
CA VAL A 37 4.46 -3.36 -2.84
C VAL A 37 3.77 -4.03 -4.04
N GLY A 38 2.61 -4.63 -3.83
CA GLY A 38 1.84 -5.24 -4.90
C GLY A 38 2.47 -6.48 -5.51
N GLN A 39 3.48 -7.10 -4.88
CA GLN A 39 4.12 -8.33 -5.39
C GLN A 39 3.11 -9.42 -5.78
N LYS A 40 2.09 -9.64 -4.94
CA LYS A 40 1.02 -10.62 -5.26
C LYS A 40 0.16 -10.20 -6.45
N ILE A 41 -0.04 -8.89 -6.65
CA ILE A 41 -0.79 -8.36 -7.81
C ILE A 41 0.02 -8.61 -9.09
N LEU A 42 1.33 -8.35 -9.06
CA LEU A 42 2.23 -8.61 -10.19
C LEU A 42 2.34 -10.10 -10.53
N ALA A 43 2.23 -10.98 -9.52
CA ALA A 43 2.27 -12.43 -9.71
C ALA A 43 0.95 -12.98 -10.29
N THR A 44 -0.19 -12.36 -10.01
CA THR A 44 -1.47 -12.75 -10.60
C THR A 44 -1.57 -12.28 -12.06
N GLY A 45 -2.15 -13.10 -12.95
CA GLY A 45 -2.29 -12.72 -14.37
C GLY A 45 -1.06 -12.94 -15.25
N ASN A 46 -0.02 -13.61 -14.73
CA ASN A 46 1.25 -13.85 -15.44
C ASN A 46 1.97 -12.55 -15.84
N GLY A 47 1.89 -11.52 -14.98
CA GLY A 47 2.53 -10.22 -15.19
C GLY A 47 1.84 -9.31 -16.21
N ARG A 48 0.57 -9.57 -16.55
CA ARG A 48 -0.24 -8.79 -17.48
C ARG A 48 -1.18 -7.82 -16.76
#